data_AF-A0A926JZ62-F1
#
_entry.id   AF-A0A926JZ62-F1
#
_cell.length_a   1.000
_cell.length_b   1.000
_cell.length_c   1.000
_cell.angle_alpha   90.00
_cell.angle_beta   90.00
_cell.angle_gamma   90.00
#
_symmetry.space_group_name_H-M   'P 1'
#
loop_
_entity.id
_entity.type
_entity.pdbx_description
1 polymer ?
#
loop_
_entity_poly.entity_id
_entity_poly.type
_entity_poly.pdbx_seq_one_letter_code
_entity_poly.pdbx_strand_id
1 'polypeptide(L)' 'MTQGPAKDRIEARAELLPEEQAAGSEDPEMQACAILAESDERTEDPERTRHESTQTPDEV' A
#
# COMPACT_ATOMS: atom_id res chain seq x y z
N MET A 1 -19.48 -11.55 -9.09
CA MET A 1 -18.15 -11.30 -9.67
C MET A 1 -17.25 -10.75 -8.56
N THR A 2 -16.54 -11.61 -7.81
CA THR A 2 -15.43 -11.16 -6.93
C THR A 2 -14.18 -10.95 -7.77
N GLN A 3 -14.34 -10.28 -8.92
CA GLN A 3 -13.28 -9.74 -9.77
C GLN A 3 -13.55 -8.24 -9.77
N GLY A 4 -13.45 -7.65 -8.58
CA GLY A 4 -13.60 -6.21 -8.39
C GLY A 4 -12.25 -5.52 -8.59
N PRO A 5 -12.23 -4.18 -8.73
CA PRO A 5 -11.00 -3.39 -8.89
C PRO A 5 -9.94 -3.64 -7.80
N ALA A 6 -10.28 -4.28 -6.69
CA ALA A 6 -9.33 -4.69 -5.67
C ALA A 6 -8.43 -5.87 -6.11
N LYS A 7 -8.96 -6.90 -6.79
CA LYS A 7 -8.14 -8.08 -7.16
C LYS A 7 -7.12 -7.76 -8.24
N ASP A 8 -7.52 -7.03 -9.27
CA ASP A 8 -6.61 -6.67 -10.37
C ASP A 8 -5.50 -5.72 -9.87
N ARG A 9 -5.81 -4.86 -8.88
CA ARG A 9 -4.81 -4.02 -8.20
C ARG A 9 -3.83 -4.86 -7.36
N ILE A 10 -4.33 -5.89 -6.67
CA ILE A 10 -3.48 -6.81 -5.88
C ILE A 10 -2.53 -7.58 -6.81
N GLU A 11 -3.05 -8.17 -7.89
CA GLU A 11 -2.26 -8.94 -8.86
C GLU A 11 -1.14 -8.08 -9.47
N ALA A 12 -1.47 -6.87 -9.93
CA ALA A 12 -0.48 -5.96 -10.51
C ALA A 12 0.59 -5.51 -9.49
N ARG A 13 0.23 -5.37 -8.21
CA ARG A 13 1.17 -4.94 -7.15
C ARG A 13 2.01 -6.09 -6.59
N ALA A 14 1.50 -7.31 -6.67
CA ALA A 14 2.16 -8.53 -6.21
C ALA A 14 3.32 -8.98 -7.12
N GLU A 15 3.49 -8.35 -8.29
CA GLU A 15 4.67 -8.53 -9.13
C GLU A 15 5.94 -8.13 -8.37
N LEU A 16 6.80 -9.10 -8.07
CA LEU A 16 8.04 -8.89 -7.33
C LEU A 16 9.17 -8.38 -8.23
N LEU A 17 9.87 -7.34 -7.78
CA LEU A 17 11.14 -6.92 -8.37
C LEU A 17 12.25 -7.97 -8.08
N PRO A 18 13.33 -8.02 -8.90
CA PRO A 18 14.43 -8.94 -8.67
C PRO A 18 15.03 -8.86 -7.25
N GLU A 19 15.10 -7.66 -6.69
CA GLU A 19 15.57 -7.40 -5.33
C GLU A 19 14.64 -8.00 -4.27
N GLU A 20 13.32 -7.95 -4.49
CA GLU A 20 12.31 -8.50 -3.57
C GLU A 20 12.25 -10.03 -3.65
N GLN A 21 12.48 -10.60 -4.83
CA GLN A 21 12.66 -12.04 -5.00
C GLN A 21 13.91 -12.52 -4.26
N ALA A 22 15.02 -11.76 -4.35
CA ALA A 22 16.25 -12.07 -3.63
C ALA A 22 16.10 -11.94 -2.10
N ALA A 23 15.25 -11.00 -1.64
CA ALA A 23 14.91 -10.85 -0.23
C ALA A 23 13.98 -11.97 0.29
N GLY A 24 13.27 -12.68 -0.60
CA GLY A 24 12.42 -13.82 -0.26
C GLY A 24 11.06 -13.43 0.29
N SER A 25 10.30 -12.60 -0.44
CA SER A 25 8.92 -12.25 -0.04
C SER A 25 8.03 -13.50 0.02
N GLU A 26 7.54 -13.85 1.22
CA GLU A 26 6.82 -15.11 1.48
C GLU A 26 5.44 -15.17 0.82
N ASP A 27 4.70 -14.06 0.82
CA ASP A 27 3.39 -13.94 0.19
C ASP A 27 3.21 -12.54 -0.43
N PRO A 28 3.54 -12.39 -1.73
CA PRO A 28 3.43 -11.12 -2.44
C PRO A 28 1.99 -10.59 -2.56
N GLU A 29 0.99 -11.48 -2.65
CA GLU A 29 -0.41 -11.09 -2.74
C GLU A 29 -0.92 -10.55 -1.40
N MET A 30 -0.55 -11.19 -0.29
CA MET A 30 -0.86 -10.70 1.06
C MET A 30 -0.18 -9.36 1.32
N GLN A 31 1.10 -9.23 0.94
CA GLN A 31 1.83 -7.98 1.06
C GLN A 31 1.16 -6.86 0.23
N ALA A 32 0.80 -7.13 -1.03
CA ALA A 32 0.10 -6.19 -1.90
C ALA A 32 -1.25 -5.76 -1.32
N CYS A 33 -2.02 -6.70 -0.77
CA CYS A 33 -3.30 -6.42 -0.13
C CYS A 33 -3.13 -5.46 1.07
N ALA A 34 -2.16 -5.71 1.95
CA ALA A 34 -1.90 -4.86 3.11
C ALA A 34 -1.48 -3.44 2.72
N ILE A 35 -0.57 -3.32 1.74
CA ILE A 35 -0.10 -2.01 1.24
C ILE A 35 -1.25 -1.22 0.61
N LEU A 36 -2.09 -1.87 -0.19
CA LEU A 36 -3.22 -1.21 -0.84
C LEU A 36 -4.26 -0.75 0.17
N ALA A 37 -4.56 -1.54 1.21
CA ALA A 37 -5.45 -1.13 2.28
C ALA A 37 -4.91 0.11 3.04
N GLU A 38 -3.64 0.11 3.43
CA GLU A 38 -2.99 1.26 4.09
C GLU A 38 -2.98 2.50 3.17
N SER A 39 -2.79 2.30 1.86
CA SER A 39 -2.77 3.38 0.88
C SER A 39 -4.15 3.97 0.64
N ASP A 40 -5.19 3.13 0.57
CA ASP A 40 -6.58 3.55 0.46
C ASP A 40 -6.95 4.37 1.73
N GLU A 41 -6.59 3.92 2.94
CA GLU A 41 -6.81 4.66 4.20
C GLU A 41 -6.15 6.06 4.22
N ARG A 42 -4.89 6.16 3.79
CA ARG A 42 -4.18 7.46 3.72
C ARG A 42 -4.73 8.38 2.64
N THR A 43 -5.28 7.81 1.57
CA THR A 43 -5.90 8.57 0.48
C THR A 43 -7.25 9.14 0.92
N GLU A 44 -7.99 8.41 1.75
CA GLU A 44 -9.28 8.85 2.31
C GLU A 44 -9.11 9.93 3.41
N ASP A 45 -8.03 9.90 4.18
CA ASP A 45 -7.70 10.92 5.20
C ASP A 45 -6.26 11.45 5.08
N PRO A 46 -6.00 12.31 4.08
CA PRO A 46 -4.68 12.87 3.86
C PRO A 46 -4.24 13.83 4.97
N GLU A 47 -5.18 14.53 5.61
CA GLU A 47 -4.87 15.48 6.70
C GLU A 47 -4.35 14.74 7.94
N ARG A 48 -4.94 13.60 8.31
CA ARG A 48 -4.38 12.76 9.39
C ARG A 48 -2.94 12.36 9.11
N THR A 49 -2.66 11.91 7.88
CA THR A 49 -1.29 11.54 7.47
C THR A 49 -0.33 12.72 7.60
N ARG A 50 -0.79 13.94 7.27
CA ARG A 50 -0.02 15.18 7.43
C ARG A 50 0.25 15.51 8.89
N HIS A 51 -0.77 15.45 9.74
CA HIS A 51 -0.67 15.73 11.18
C HIS A 51 0.30 14.79 11.90
N GLU A 52 0.35 13.52 11.49
CA GLU A 52 1.26 12.51 12.05
C GLU A 52 2.70 12.62 11.53
N SER A 53 2.91 13.39 10.45
CA SER A 53 4.21 13.52 9.78
C SER A 53 5.12 14.53 10.48
N THR A 54 6.35 14.12 10.77
CA THR A 54 7.41 15.02 11.26
C THR A 54 8.00 15.90 10.15
N GLN A 55 7.72 15.61 8.88
CA GLN A 55 8.26 16.34 7.72
C GLN A 55 7.43 17.58 7.36
N THR A 56 6.13 17.57 7.67
CA THR A 56 5.19 18.67 7.37
C THR A 56 4.30 18.94 8.58
N PRO A 57 4.87 19.46 9.68
CA PRO A 57 4.07 19.79 10.87
C PRO A 57 3.03 20.86 10.52
N ASP A 58 1.88 20.85 11.20
CA ASP A 58 0.91 21.94 11.07
C ASP A 58 1.57 23.28 11.37
N GLU A 59 1.24 24.26 10.54
CA GLU A 59 1.52 25.65 10.87
C GLU A 59 0.70 26.02 12.10
N VAL A 60 1.41 26.38 13.18
CA VAL A 60 0.85 26.80 14.48
C VAL A 60 0.10 28.13 14.42
#